data_AF-A0A1F6WQG8-F1
#
_entry.id   AF-A0A1F6WQG8-F1
#
_cell.length_a   1.000
_cell.length_b   1.000
_cell.length_c   1.000
_cell.angle_alpha   90.00
_cell.angle_beta   90.00
_cell.angle_gamma   90.00
#
_symmetry.space_group_name_H-M   'P 1'
#
loop_
_entity.id
_entity.type
_entity.pdbx_description
1 polymer ?
#
loop_
_entity_poly.entity_id
_entity_poly.type
_entity_poly.pdbx_seq_one_letter_code
_entity_poly.pdbx_strand_id
1 'polypeptide(L)'
;MKNFKKARIWSIINKFPHPSLPNVVGEENGNITSIIKIMFPGVSYNSIVDIKRFMEIYGRPALQKLFPKLSEMKAKDVDTNSTIRISIFLKSENVRWDNPDKRWEEKYFEKLWA
;
A
#
# COMPACT_ATOMS: atom_id res chain seq x y z
N MET A 1 -13.23 1.51 -3.25
CA MET A 1 -12.15 1.52 -4.27
C MET A 1 -11.87 2.96 -4.67
N LYS A 2 -10.62 3.32 -4.96
CA LYS A 2 -10.23 4.69 -5.36
C LYS A 2 -9.11 4.61 -6.39
N ASN A 3 -9.05 5.60 -7.28
CA ASN A 3 -8.00 5.75 -8.27
C ASN A 3 -6.82 6.55 -7.69
N PHE A 4 -5.61 6.08 -7.96
CA PHE A 4 -4.37 6.74 -7.55
C PHE A 4 -3.46 6.90 -8.76
N LYS A 5 -2.67 7.98 -8.82
CA LYS A 5 -1.68 8.16 -9.89
C LYS A 5 -0.74 6.96 -9.93
N LYS A 6 -0.54 6.38 -11.11
CA LYS A 6 0.31 5.19 -11.30
C LYS A 6 1.73 5.43 -10.80
N ALA A 7 2.31 6.57 -11.13
CA ALA A 7 3.62 7.01 -10.65
C ALA A 7 3.72 7.04 -9.11
N ARG A 8 2.64 7.40 -8.40
CA ARG A 8 2.66 7.45 -6.93
C ARG A 8 2.69 6.03 -6.35
N ILE A 9 1.95 5.09 -6.92
CA ILE A 9 1.99 3.70 -6.48
C ILE A 9 3.32 3.05 -6.82
N TRP A 10 3.87 3.35 -8.00
CA TRP A 10 5.22 2.94 -8.37
C TRP A 10 6.25 3.43 -7.35
N SER A 11 6.19 4.68 -6.91
CA SER A 11 7.10 5.21 -5.89
C SER A 11 7.02 4.46 -4.57
N ILE A 12 5.81 4.14 -4.11
CA ILE A 12 5.59 3.39 -2.88
C ILE A 12 6.15 1.97 -3.00
N ILE A 13 5.92 1.30 -4.13
CA ILE A 13 6.43 -0.04 -4.40
C ILE A 13 7.96 -0.08 -4.39
N ASN A 14 8.59 0.91 -5.04
CA ASN A 14 10.04 0.93 -5.26
C ASN A 14 10.83 1.67 -4.17
N LYS A 15 10.15 2.34 -3.21
CA LYS A 15 10.76 3.17 -2.17
C LYS A 15 11.57 4.37 -2.70
N PHE A 16 11.29 4.83 -3.91
CA PHE A 16 11.96 5.99 -4.51
C PHE A 16 10.92 6.98 -5.04
N PRO A 17 11.11 8.29 -4.82
CA PRO A 17 10.25 9.29 -5.42
C PRO A 17 10.37 9.19 -6.95
N HIS A 18 9.24 9.23 -7.64
CA HIS A 18 9.23 9.27 -9.09
C HIS A 18 9.74 10.66 -9.52
N PRO A 19 10.71 10.79 -10.44
CA PRO A 19 11.34 12.07 -10.79
C PRO A 19 10.35 13.15 -11.23
N SER A 20 9.25 12.74 -11.86
CA SER A 20 8.20 13.64 -12.34
C SER A 20 7.11 13.97 -11.31
N LEU A 21 7.16 13.42 -10.09
CA LEU A 21 6.22 13.77 -9.03
C LEU A 21 6.83 14.86 -8.14
N PRO A 22 6.09 15.93 -7.85
CA PRO A 22 6.56 16.95 -6.91
C PRO A 22 6.72 16.31 -5.52
N ASN A 23 7.81 16.67 -4.82
CA ASN A 23 8.05 16.30 -3.43
C ASN A 23 7.12 17.08 -2.50
N VAL A 24 5.82 16.75 -2.53
CA VAL A 24 4.83 17.35 -1.64
C VAL A 24 4.79 16.55 -0.34
N VAL A 25 5.58 17.02 0.62
CA VAL A 25 5.61 16.49 1.99
C VAL A 25 4.23 16.73 2.62
N GLY A 26 3.44 15.66 2.79
CA GLY A 26 2.06 15.70 3.31
C GLY A 26 1.05 14.93 2.45
N GLU A 27 1.10 15.09 1.13
CA GLU A 27 0.30 14.24 0.21
C GLU A 27 0.69 12.77 0.31
N GLU A 28 1.96 12.50 0.60
CA GLU A 28 2.47 11.13 0.74
C GLU A 28 1.79 10.40 1.90
N ASN A 29 1.70 11.03 3.08
CA ASN A 29 1.03 10.45 4.25
C ASN A 29 -0.49 10.29 4.07
N GLY A 30 -1.16 11.26 3.42
CA GLY A 30 -2.59 11.18 3.13
C GLY A 30 -2.94 10.09 2.10
N ASN A 31 -2.08 9.90 1.09
CA ASN A 31 -2.24 8.83 0.12
C ASN A 31 -1.97 7.46 0.74
N ILE A 32 -0.89 7.29 1.53
CA ILE A 32 -0.57 6.04 2.23
C ILE A 32 -1.75 5.61 3.12
N THR A 33 -2.28 6.52 3.94
CA THR A 33 -3.44 6.21 4.80
C THR A 33 -4.65 5.74 4.00
N SER A 34 -4.93 6.41 2.88
CA SER A 34 -6.05 6.05 2.00
C SER A 34 -5.84 4.68 1.33
N ILE A 35 -4.62 4.38 0.91
CA ILE A 35 -4.26 3.11 0.29
C ILE A 35 -4.45 1.97 1.29
N ILE A 36 -3.92 2.10 2.50
CA ILE A 36 -4.06 1.06 3.53
C ILE A 36 -5.55 0.86 3.86
N LYS A 37 -6.33 1.93 4.05
CA LYS A 37 -7.80 1.88 4.26
C LYS A 37 -8.56 1.05 3.23
N ILE A 38 -8.12 1.11 1.98
CA ILE A 38 -8.74 0.37 0.89
C ILE A 38 -8.25 -1.07 0.85
N MET A 39 -6.94 -1.29 1.02
CA MET A 39 -6.34 -2.61 0.91
C MET A 39 -6.65 -3.52 2.09
N PHE A 40 -6.77 -2.95 3.29
CA PHE A 40 -6.95 -3.65 4.56
C PHE A 40 -8.17 -3.13 5.34
N PRO A 41 -9.38 -3.23 4.78
CA PRO A 41 -10.57 -2.81 5.48
C PRO A 41 -10.76 -3.64 6.76
N GLY A 42 -11.10 -2.95 7.85
CA GLY A 42 -11.32 -3.56 9.17
C GLY A 42 -10.06 -3.69 10.04
N VAL A 43 -8.90 -3.25 9.57
CA VAL A 43 -7.75 -2.94 10.44
C VAL A 43 -8.00 -1.60 11.14
N SER A 44 -7.82 -1.54 12.46
CA SER A 44 -8.01 -0.30 13.22
C SER A 44 -6.85 0.66 13.00
N TYR A 45 -7.06 1.66 12.14
CA TYR A 45 -6.05 2.68 11.81
C TYR A 45 -5.56 3.48 13.02
N ASN A 46 -6.41 3.67 14.03
CA ASN A 46 -6.06 4.37 15.26
C ASN A 46 -5.11 3.55 16.15
N SER A 47 -4.95 2.25 15.89
CA SER A 47 -3.99 1.38 16.57
C SER A 47 -2.65 1.26 15.84
N ILE A 48 -2.55 1.75 14.61
CA ILE A 48 -1.29 1.75 13.84
C ILE A 48 -0.41 2.86 14.40
N VAL A 49 0.40 2.53 15.40
CA VAL A 49 1.35 3.44 16.06
C VAL A 49 2.37 4.00 15.07
N ASP A 50 2.67 3.26 14.00
CA ASP A 50 3.57 3.68 12.93
C ASP A 50 3.06 3.24 11.55
N ILE A 51 2.39 4.16 10.85
CA ILE A 51 1.82 3.91 9.52
C ILE A 51 2.89 3.64 8.46
N LYS A 52 4.10 4.18 8.63
CA LYS A 52 5.22 3.90 7.73
C LYS A 52 5.62 2.45 7.88
N ARG A 53 5.82 1.98 9.12
CA ARG A 53 6.13 0.57 9.40
C ARG A 53 5.05 -0.38 8.87
N PHE A 54 3.77 -0.07 9.04
CA PHE A 54 2.69 -0.85 8.44
C PHE A 54 2.84 -0.92 6.92
N MET A 55 3.06 0.23 6.27
CA MET A 55 3.23 0.29 4.83
C MET A 55 4.44 -0.52 4.37
N GLU A 56 5.52 -0.57 5.15
CA GLU A 56 6.71 -1.34 4.78
C GLU A 56 6.54 -2.85 4.90
N ILE A 57 5.88 -3.32 5.95
CA ILE A 57 5.73 -4.75 6.24
C ILE A 57 4.55 -5.35 5.46
N TYR A 58 3.45 -4.61 5.35
CA TYR A 58 2.18 -5.14 4.83
C TYR A 58 1.73 -4.44 3.54
N GLY A 59 1.74 -3.11 3.53
CA GLY A 59 1.20 -2.36 2.40
C GLY A 59 1.99 -2.56 1.11
N ARG A 60 3.31 -2.41 1.16
CA ARG A 60 4.20 -2.49 0.00
C ARG A 60 4.24 -3.90 -0.59
N PRO A 61 4.42 -5.00 0.18
CA PRO A 61 4.40 -6.33 -0.42
C PRO A 61 3.04 -6.68 -1.04
N ALA A 62 1.94 -6.26 -0.41
CA ALA A 62 0.62 -6.42 -1.01
C ALA A 62 0.45 -5.62 -2.32
N LEU A 63 0.99 -4.40 -2.40
CA LEU A 63 1.00 -3.62 -3.66
C LEU A 63 1.88 -4.27 -4.73
N GLN A 64 3.04 -4.83 -4.37
CA GLN A 64 3.90 -5.59 -5.27
C GLN A 64 3.16 -6.80 -5.84
N LYS A 65 2.43 -7.53 -4.99
CA LYS A 65 1.59 -8.65 -5.41
C LYS A 65 0.44 -8.24 -6.33
N LEU A 66 -0.23 -7.12 -6.03
CA LEU A 66 -1.32 -6.61 -6.86
C LEU A 66 -0.85 -6.04 -8.20
N PHE A 67 0.37 -5.49 -8.24
CA PHE A 67 0.90 -4.77 -9.41
C PHE A 67 2.35 -5.22 -9.74
N PRO A 68 2.59 -6.51 -10.05
CA PRO A 68 3.94 -7.03 -10.24
C PRO A 68 4.69 -6.36 -11.40
N LYS A 69 3.97 -6.02 -12.47
CA LYS A 69 4.54 -5.25 -13.59
C LYS A 69 5.08 -3.89 -13.13
N LEU A 70 4.44 -3.26 -12.14
CA LEU A 70 4.85 -1.94 -11.67
C LEU A 70 6.13 -2.01 -10.82
N SER A 71 6.41 -3.12 -10.14
CA SER A 71 7.71 -3.34 -9.46
C SER A 71 8.89 -3.53 -10.41
N GLU A 72 8.64 -3.97 -11.65
CA GLU A 72 9.69 -4.25 -12.63
C GLU A 72 9.95 -3.04 -13.56
N MET A 73 9.01 -2.10 -13.63
CA MET A 73 9.11 -0.92 -14.49
C MET A 73 10.19 0.05 -14.00
N LYS A 74 10.97 0.60 -14.93
CA LYS A 74 11.82 1.77 -14.66
C LYS A 74 10.97 3.02 -14.58
N ALA A 75 11.40 4.01 -13.80
CA ALA A 75 10.65 5.27 -13.61
C ALA A 75 10.23 5.91 -14.94
N LYS A 76 11.14 6.02 -15.91
CA LYS A 76 10.88 6.61 -17.23
C LYS A 76 9.74 5.93 -18.03
N ASP A 77 9.45 4.67 -17.74
CA ASP A 77 8.45 3.87 -18.45
C ASP A 77 7.07 3.98 -17.76
N VAL A 78 7.00 4.64 -16.59
CA VAL A 78 5.76 4.82 -15.84
C VAL A 78 5.01 6.05 -16.33
N ASP A 79 3.84 5.81 -16.92
CA ASP A 79 2.92 6.89 -17.28
C ASP A 79 2.44 7.66 -16.03
N THR A 80 2.86 8.92 -15.93
CA THR A 80 2.60 9.83 -14.81
C THR A 80 1.19 10.43 -14.81
N ASN A 81 0.51 10.41 -15.95
CA ASN A 81 -0.86 10.91 -16.12
C ASN A 81 -1.90 9.81 -15.89
N SER A 82 -1.50 8.55 -16.08
CA SER A 82 -2.38 7.41 -15.81
C SER A 82 -2.69 7.21 -14.32
N THR A 83 -3.86 6.63 -14.06
CA THR A 83 -4.25 6.18 -12.72
C THR A 83 -4.42 4.68 -12.68
N ILE A 84 -4.21 4.10 -11.50
CA ILE A 84 -4.52 2.70 -11.23
C ILE A 84 -5.57 2.61 -10.13
N ARG A 85 -6.40 1.58 -10.24
CA ARG A 85 -7.46 1.31 -9.27
C ARG A 85 -6.94 0.33 -8.24
N ILE A 86 -6.94 0.74 -6.97
CA ILE A 86 -6.58 -0.16 -5.86
C ILE A 86 -7.84 -0.84 -5.33
N SER A 87 -7.79 -2.17 -5.29
CA SER A 87 -8.81 -3.04 -4.73
C SER A 87 -8.44 -3.49 -3.31
N ILE A 88 -9.40 -4.12 -2.64
CA ILE A 88 -9.16 -4.77 -1.35
C ILE A 88 -8.13 -5.88 -1.54
N PHE A 89 -7.10 -5.88 -0.71
CA PHE A 89 -6.15 -6.98 -0.64
C PHE A 89 -6.63 -8.01 0.38
N LEU A 90 -6.81 -7.63 1.63
CA LEU A 90 -7.26 -8.53 2.69
C LEU A 90 -8.32 -7.84 3.54
N LYS A 91 -9.54 -8.39 3.54
CA LYS A 91 -10.59 -7.94 4.48
C LYS A 91 -10.32 -8.57 5.84
N SER A 92 -10.53 -7.79 6.89
CA SER A 92 -10.32 -8.23 8.27
C SER A 92 -11.47 -7.76 9.15
N GLU A 93 -11.66 -8.42 10.28
CA GLU A 93 -12.69 -8.05 11.25
C GLU A 93 -12.00 -7.50 12.50
N ASN A 94 -12.05 -6.17 12.66
CA ASN A 94 -11.59 -5.43 13.85
C ASN A 94 -10.21 -5.83 14.38
N VAL A 95 -9.23 -5.98 13.47
CA VAL A 95 -7.87 -6.29 13.87
C VAL A 95 -7.21 -5.01 14.34
N ARG A 96 -6.83 -4.96 15.62
CA ARG A 96 -5.92 -3.92 16.08
C ARG A 96 -4.49 -4.33 15.73
N TRP A 97 -3.69 -3.36 15.30
CA TRP A 97 -2.27 -3.56 14.99
C TRP A 97 -1.46 -4.03 16.19
N ASP A 98 -1.86 -3.59 17.40
CA ASP A 98 -1.28 -4.00 18.67
C ASP A 98 -1.90 -5.31 19.21
N ASN A 99 -2.83 -5.94 18.47
CA ASN A 99 -3.44 -7.18 18.91
C ASN A 99 -2.42 -8.33 18.78
N PRO A 100 -2.07 -9.03 19.86
CA PRO A 100 -1.15 -10.17 19.82
C PRO A 100 -1.73 -11.39 19.08
N ASP A 101 -2.98 -11.32 18.59
CA ASP A 101 -3.60 -12.36 17.78
C ASP A 101 -2.92 -12.47 16.39
N LYS A 102 -1.92 -13.36 16.31
CA LYS A 102 -1.13 -13.67 15.11
C LYS A 102 -1.98 -14.19 13.94
N ARG A 103 -3.24 -14.57 14.15
CA ARG A 103 -4.12 -15.13 13.12
C ARG A 103 -4.34 -14.19 11.93
N TRP A 104 -4.27 -12.88 12.13
CA TRP A 104 -4.37 -11.93 11.01
C TRP A 104 -3.12 -11.92 10.14
N GLU A 105 -1.93 -11.95 10.76
CA GLU A 105 -0.66 -12.00 10.05
C GLU A 105 -0.52 -13.30 9.26
N GLU A 106 -0.94 -14.43 9.82
CA GLU A 106 -0.99 -15.72 9.13
C GLU A 106 -1.83 -15.66 7.85
N LYS A 107 -3.09 -15.19 7.95
CA LYS A 107 -3.97 -14.97 6.78
C LYS A 107 -3.37 -14.02 5.76
N TYR A 108 -2.64 -13.00 6.22
CA TYR A 108 -1.94 -12.08 5.34
C TYR A 108 -0.82 -12.78 4.58
N PHE A 109 0.05 -13.54 5.25
CA PHE A 109 1.16 -14.23 4.62
C PHE A 109 0.69 -15.36 3.69
N GLU A 110 -0.34 -16.11 4.08
CA GLU A 110 -1.02 -17.04 3.17
C GLU A 110 -1.45 -16.33 1.90
N LYS A 111 -2.16 -15.20 2.02
CA LYS A 111 -2.61 -14.44 0.86
C LYS A 111 -1.47 -13.78 0.08
N LEU A 112 -0.34 -13.50 0.70
CA LEU A 112 0.85 -12.93 0.04
C LEU A 112 1.60 -13.98 -0.78
N TRP A 113 1.58 -15.25 -0.38
CA TRP A 113 2.35 -16.32 -1.02
C TRP A 113 1.51 -17.35 -1.80
N ALA A 114 0.18 -17.32 -1.69
CA ALA A 114 -0.76 -18.11 -2.50
C ALA A 114 -0.85 -17.66 -3.96
#